data_AF-A0A530AXS1-F1
#
_entry.id   AF-A0A530AXS1-F1
#
_cell.length_a   1.000
_cell.length_b   1.000
_cell.length_c   1.000
_cell.angle_alpha   90.00
_cell.angle_beta   90.00
_cell.angle_gamma   90.00
#
_symmetry.space_group_name_H-M   'P 1'
#
loop_
_entity.id
_entity.type
_entity.pdbx_description
1 polymer ?
#
loop_
_entity_poly.entity_id
_entity_poly.type
_entity_poly.pdbx_seq_one_letter_code
_entity_poly.pdbx_strand_id
1 'polypeptide(L)'
;MIKTLDRLLDHLTMYRLVLYYLAALLIAAFVFSFLKLVPHDPTALAFTTALVLATCWITNKVFARIFEVPANGESVYITALILALILDPIAPTEANAIGAVAFASVWAISSKYILGVGGKHLFNPAALGVALTALLLDDPATWWVGGNIWLFPLVLAGGALVVRKLRRLDLVATFLAVA
;
A
#
# COMPACT_ATOMS: atom_id res chain seq x y z
N MET A 1 22.12 -2.80 -21.89
CA MET A 1 20.75 -2.41 -21.48
C MET A 1 20.42 -2.86 -20.06
N ILE A 2 20.65 -4.13 -19.69
CA ILE A 2 20.40 -4.63 -18.33
C ILE A 2 21.30 -3.97 -17.25
N LYS A 3 22.60 -3.78 -17.52
CA LYS A 3 23.54 -3.14 -16.59
C LYS A 3 23.20 -1.69 -16.24
N THR A 4 22.59 -0.94 -17.17
CA THR A 4 22.20 0.46 -16.94
C THR A 4 20.98 0.57 -16.04
N LEU A 5 20.01 -0.34 -16.23
CA LEU A 5 18.85 -0.46 -15.36
C LEU A 5 19.26 -0.86 -13.94
N ASP A 6 20.15 -1.84 -13.82
CA ASP A 6 20.70 -2.26 -12.51
C ASP A 6 21.41 -1.10 -11.81
N ARG A 7 22.23 -0.34 -12.54
CA ARG A 7 22.89 0.84 -12.00
C ARG A 7 21.88 1.90 -11.51
N LEU A 8 20.83 2.18 -12.28
CA LEU A 8 19.79 3.12 -11.86
C LEU A 8 19.05 2.64 -10.61
N LEU A 9 18.69 1.36 -10.58
CA LEU A 9 18.05 0.73 -9.42
C LEU A 9 18.97 0.77 -8.20
N ASP A 10 20.27 0.55 -8.37
CA ASP A 10 21.27 0.57 -7.29
C ASP A 10 21.41 1.95 -6.63
N HIS A 11 21.19 3.04 -7.38
CA HIS A 11 21.15 4.39 -6.83
C HIS A 11 19.86 4.72 -6.06
N LEU A 12 18.80 3.92 -6.20
CA LEU A 12 17.54 4.10 -5.50
C LEU A 12 17.44 3.14 -4.29
N THR A 13 17.02 3.68 -3.15
CA THR A 13 16.69 2.85 -1.99
C THR A 13 15.44 2.01 -2.30
N MET A 14 15.32 0.85 -1.65
CA MET A 14 14.12 0.00 -1.77
C MET A 14 12.84 0.77 -1.43
N TYR A 15 12.87 1.55 -0.35
CA TYR A 15 11.74 2.36 0.10
C TYR A 15 11.31 3.37 -0.97
N ARG A 16 12.25 4.10 -1.57
CA ARG A 16 11.94 5.09 -2.63
C ARG A 16 11.40 4.45 -3.88
N LEU A 17 11.98 3.32 -4.32
CA LEU A 17 11.48 2.60 -5.49
C LEU A 17 10.03 2.18 -5.30
N VAL A 18 9.71 1.57 -4.16
CA VAL A 18 8.34 1.14 -3.84
C VAL A 18 7.40 2.33 -3.68
N LEU A 19 7.84 3.40 -3.02
CA LEU A 19 7.05 4.63 -2.86
C LEU A 19 6.70 5.26 -4.22
N TYR A 20 7.67 5.41 -5.11
CA TYR A 20 7.43 5.96 -6.46
C TYR A 20 6.54 5.05 -7.29
N TYR A 21 6.71 3.75 -7.19
CA TYR A 21 5.86 2.80 -7.89
C TYR A 21 4.40 2.88 -7.42
N LEU A 22 4.16 2.85 -6.11
CA LEU A 22 2.81 2.98 -5.55
C LEU A 22 2.19 4.34 -5.86
N ALA A 23 2.98 5.42 -5.78
CA ALA A 23 2.51 6.74 -6.18
C ALA A 23 2.14 6.80 -7.66
N ALA A 24 2.95 6.20 -8.54
CA ALA A 24 2.65 6.11 -9.97
C ALA A 24 1.36 5.31 -10.24
N LEU A 25 1.17 4.18 -9.54
CA LEU A 25 -0.07 3.41 -9.62
C LEU A 25 -1.29 4.22 -9.18
N LEU A 26 -1.19 4.93 -8.06
CA LEU A 26 -2.29 5.75 -7.55
C LEU A 26 -2.61 6.91 -8.49
N ILE A 27 -1.59 7.61 -9.01
CA ILE A 27 -1.77 8.70 -9.99
C ILE A 27 -2.42 8.14 -11.26
N ALA A 28 -1.94 7.01 -11.78
CA ALA A 28 -2.53 6.37 -12.95
C ALA A 28 -3.99 5.97 -12.70
N ALA A 29 -4.30 5.39 -11.54
CA ALA A 29 -5.66 5.04 -11.17
C ALA A 29 -6.58 6.27 -11.07
N PHE A 30 -6.07 7.37 -10.50
CA PHE A 30 -6.78 8.64 -10.43
C PHE A 30 -7.02 9.26 -11.80
N VAL A 31 -6.06 9.20 -12.72
CA VAL A 31 -6.27 9.67 -14.11
C VAL A 31 -7.29 8.76 -14.83
N PHE A 32 -7.16 7.45 -14.67
CA PHE A 32 -8.03 6.47 -15.32
C PHE A 32 -9.46 6.47 -14.77
N SER A 33 -9.69 6.90 -13.52
CA SER A 33 -11.04 7.08 -12.99
C SER A 33 -11.79 8.23 -13.69
N PHE A 34 -11.12 9.35 -14.01
CA PHE A 34 -11.75 10.41 -14.83
C PHE A 34 -12.11 9.94 -16.23
N LEU A 35 -11.31 9.03 -16.80
CA LEU A 35 -11.54 8.42 -18.10
C LEU A 35 -12.56 7.26 -18.04
N LYS A 36 -13.09 6.93 -16.86
CA LYS A 36 -13.99 5.79 -16.61
C LYS A 36 -13.39 4.42 -17.01
N LEU A 37 -12.06 4.33 -17.04
CA LEU A 37 -11.32 3.07 -17.27
C LEU A 37 -11.12 2.28 -15.97
N VAL A 38 -11.23 2.95 -14.83
CA VAL A 38 -11.30 2.36 -13.49
C VAL A 38 -12.72 2.56 -12.96
N PRO A 39 -13.39 1.52 -12.43
CA PRO A 39 -14.79 1.58 -11.99
C PRO A 39 -14.96 2.24 -10.61
N HIS A 40 -14.14 3.24 -10.30
CA HIS A 40 -14.18 3.96 -9.03
C HIS A 40 -14.33 5.45 -9.30
N ASP A 41 -15.13 6.11 -8.47
CA ASP A 41 -15.30 7.56 -8.56
C ASP A 41 -14.01 8.29 -8.14
N PRO A 42 -13.52 9.27 -8.93
CA PRO A 42 -12.30 10.01 -8.59
C PRO A 42 -12.38 10.70 -7.23
N THR A 43 -13.54 11.23 -6.84
CA THR A 43 -13.69 11.95 -5.56
C THR A 43 -13.64 10.99 -4.38
N ALA A 44 -14.26 9.81 -4.49
CA ALA A 44 -14.15 8.73 -3.51
C ALA A 44 -12.70 8.25 -3.36
N LEU A 45 -11.97 8.09 -4.48
CA LEU A 45 -10.56 7.69 -4.46
C LEU A 45 -9.68 8.74 -3.79
N ALA A 46 -9.88 10.03 -4.09
CA ALA A 46 -9.17 11.13 -3.44
C ALA A 46 -9.46 11.19 -1.93
N PHE A 47 -10.74 11.07 -1.55
CA PHE A 47 -11.17 11.08 -0.16
C PHE A 47 -10.54 9.92 0.62
N THR A 48 -10.65 8.70 0.11
CA THR A 48 -10.08 7.49 0.73
C THR A 48 -8.56 7.61 0.88
N THR A 49 -7.88 8.08 -0.17
CA THR A 49 -6.43 8.33 -0.13
C THR A 49 -6.07 9.34 0.96
N ALA A 50 -6.79 10.46 1.03
CA ALA A 50 -6.55 11.49 2.05
C ALA A 50 -6.79 10.96 3.47
N LEU A 51 -7.87 10.21 3.67
CA LEU A 51 -8.22 9.58 4.94
C LEU A 51 -7.14 8.60 5.40
N VAL A 52 -6.69 7.71 4.51
CA VAL A 52 -5.66 6.72 4.83
C VAL A 52 -4.31 7.38 5.11
N LEU A 53 -3.90 8.36 4.29
CA LEU A 53 -2.65 9.11 4.51
C LEU A 53 -2.66 9.85 5.85
N ALA A 54 -3.76 10.57 6.14
CA ALA A 54 -3.91 11.31 7.40
C ALA A 54 -3.90 10.36 8.60
N THR A 55 -4.71 9.31 8.56
CA THR A 55 -4.80 8.33 9.66
C THR A 55 -3.46 7.64 9.89
N CYS A 56 -2.80 7.18 8.82
CA CYS A 56 -1.50 6.53 8.95
C CYS A 56 -0.43 7.47 9.52
N TRP A 57 -0.39 8.71 9.06
CA TRP A 57 0.58 9.71 9.52
C TRP A 57 0.35 10.09 10.98
N ILE A 58 -0.90 10.34 11.39
CA ILE A 58 -1.26 10.66 12.76
C ILE A 58 -0.90 9.49 13.68
N THR A 59 -1.34 8.27 13.38
CA THR A 59 -1.04 7.08 14.19
C THR A 59 0.46 6.86 14.29
N ASN A 60 1.21 7.03 13.21
CA ASN A 60 2.66 6.87 13.25
C ASN A 60 3.32 7.91 14.15
N LYS A 61 2.88 9.18 14.10
CA LYS A 61 3.41 10.22 14.99
C LYS A 61 3.13 9.91 16.45
N VAL A 62 1.92 9.46 16.77
CA VAL A 62 1.51 9.09 18.13
C VAL A 62 2.38 7.94 18.64
N PHE A 63 2.50 6.85 17.89
CA PHE A 63 3.29 5.69 18.29
C PHE A 63 4.79 5.98 18.34
N ALA A 64 5.34 6.71 17.36
CA ALA A 64 6.74 7.13 17.40
C ALA A 64 7.08 7.95 18.65
N ARG A 65 6.13 8.80 19.10
CA ARG A 65 6.30 9.59 20.32
C ARG A 65 6.20 8.73 21.58
N ILE A 66 5.24 7.81 21.64
CA ILE A 66 5.02 6.93 22.81
C ILE A 66 6.18 5.94 23.00
N PHE A 67 6.64 5.32 21.92
CA PHE A 67 7.72 4.33 21.96
C PHE A 67 9.12 4.94 21.83
N GLU A 68 9.22 6.28 21.76
CA GLU A 68 10.47 7.05 21.66
C GLU A 68 11.43 6.57 20.56
N VAL A 69 10.87 6.11 19.44
CA VAL A 69 11.62 5.60 18.29
C VAL A 69 11.62 6.59 17.12
N PRO A 70 12.73 6.68 16.36
CA PRO A 70 12.78 7.52 15.16
C PRO A 70 11.69 7.14 14.16
N ALA A 71 10.89 8.12 13.74
CA ALA A 71 9.84 7.91 12.75
C ALA A 71 10.45 7.76 11.34
N ASN A 72 10.20 6.63 10.67
CA ASN A 72 10.52 6.46 9.26
C ASN A 72 9.35 6.94 8.38
N GLY A 73 9.47 8.14 7.83
CA GLY A 73 8.43 8.75 7.00
C GLY A 73 8.12 7.97 5.71
N GLU A 74 9.13 7.47 5.00
CA GLU A 74 8.93 6.73 3.73
C GLU A 74 8.06 5.46 3.97
N SER A 75 8.30 4.75 5.07
CA SER A 75 7.53 3.55 5.44
C SER A 75 6.05 3.85 5.71
N VAL A 76 5.71 5.01 6.28
CA VAL A 76 4.32 5.42 6.52
C VAL A 76 3.58 5.58 5.21
N TYR A 77 4.16 6.31 4.27
CA TYR A 77 3.54 6.57 2.98
C TYR A 77 3.41 5.31 2.14
N ILE A 78 4.38 4.39 2.19
CA ILE A 78 4.25 3.09 1.52
C ILE A 78 3.05 2.31 2.06
N THR A 79 2.89 2.21 3.40
CA THR A 79 1.75 1.51 3.99
C THR A 79 0.43 2.18 3.62
N ALA A 80 0.36 3.50 3.68
CA ALA A 80 -0.83 4.26 3.33
C ALA A 80 -1.22 4.07 1.85
N LEU A 81 -0.25 4.14 0.93
CA LEU A 81 -0.51 3.95 -0.49
C LEU A 81 -0.90 2.51 -0.82
N ILE A 82 -0.33 1.51 -0.15
CA ILE A 82 -0.78 0.12 -0.29
C ILE A 82 -2.25 0.02 0.12
N LEU A 83 -2.61 0.53 1.30
CA LEU A 83 -3.99 0.50 1.80
C LEU A 83 -4.96 1.19 0.82
N ALA A 84 -4.61 2.37 0.31
CA ALA A 84 -5.42 3.09 -0.67
C ALA A 84 -5.61 2.33 -2.00
N LEU A 85 -4.69 1.43 -2.36
CA LEU A 85 -4.72 0.63 -3.59
C LEU A 85 -5.36 -0.77 -3.40
N ILE A 86 -5.69 -1.17 -2.17
CA ILE A 86 -6.30 -2.48 -1.89
C ILE A 86 -7.66 -2.40 -1.19
N LEU A 87 -7.95 -1.29 -0.50
CA LEU A 87 -9.27 -0.98 0.05
C LEU A 87 -10.11 -0.28 -1.01
N ASP A 88 -11.41 -0.57 -1.03
CA ASP A 88 -12.33 0.09 -1.94
C ASP A 88 -12.40 1.61 -1.66
N PRO A 89 -12.45 2.44 -2.70
CA PRO A 89 -12.75 3.85 -2.56
C PRO A 89 -14.15 4.09 -1.99
N ILE A 90 -14.20 4.85 -0.90
CA ILE A 90 -15.43 5.17 -0.15
C ILE A 90 -15.81 6.64 -0.29
N ALA A 91 -17.10 6.94 -0.21
CA ALA A 91 -17.62 8.30 -0.19
C ALA A 91 -17.61 8.90 1.23
N PRO A 92 -17.54 10.24 1.38
CA PRO A 92 -17.59 10.92 2.68
C PRO A 92 -18.88 10.69 3.48
N THR A 93 -19.93 10.18 2.84
CA THR A 93 -21.24 9.90 3.44
C THR A 93 -21.33 8.51 4.08
N GLU A 94 -20.35 7.63 3.84
CA GLU A 94 -20.38 6.22 4.25
C GLU A 94 -19.70 6.02 5.61
N ALA A 95 -20.37 6.41 6.70
CA ALA A 95 -19.78 6.43 8.04
C ALA A 95 -19.17 5.08 8.48
N ASN A 96 -19.82 3.95 8.17
CA ASN A 96 -19.31 2.62 8.51
C ASN A 96 -18.01 2.30 7.77
N ALA A 97 -17.96 2.60 6.47
CA ALA A 97 -16.79 2.34 5.63
C ALA A 97 -15.62 3.27 6.02
N ILE A 98 -15.90 4.53 6.38
CA ILE A 98 -14.90 5.44 6.97
C ILE A 98 -14.30 4.83 8.24
N GLY A 99 -15.14 4.28 9.11
CA GLY A 99 -14.71 3.58 10.32
C GLY A 99 -13.79 2.40 10.00
N ALA A 100 -14.15 1.56 9.04
CA ALA A 100 -13.36 0.41 8.63
C ALA A 100 -12.01 0.79 8.01
N VAL A 101 -11.97 1.77 7.10
CA VAL A 101 -10.73 2.28 6.49
C VAL A 101 -9.80 2.91 7.53
N ALA A 102 -10.35 3.68 8.46
CA ALA A 102 -9.58 4.24 9.57
C ALA A 102 -9.05 3.13 10.49
N PHE A 103 -9.88 2.14 10.81
CA PHE A 103 -9.50 0.97 11.61
C PHE A 103 -8.35 0.18 10.96
N ALA A 104 -8.44 -0.13 9.67
CA ALA A 104 -7.36 -0.78 8.91
C ALA A 104 -6.07 0.03 8.99
N SER A 105 -6.16 1.35 8.80
CA SER A 105 -5.01 2.27 8.80
C SER A 105 -4.34 2.34 10.16
N VAL A 106 -5.12 2.45 11.24
CA VAL A 106 -4.60 2.46 12.61
C VAL A 106 -3.90 1.15 12.92
N TRP A 107 -4.56 0.01 12.72
CA TRP A 107 -3.98 -1.29 13.06
C TRP A 107 -2.77 -1.64 12.19
N ALA A 108 -2.79 -1.27 10.91
CA ALA A 108 -1.63 -1.40 10.05
C ALA A 108 -0.42 -0.67 10.66
N ILE A 109 -0.55 0.61 11.00
CA ILE A 109 0.57 1.36 11.58
C ILE A 109 0.93 0.88 12.99
N SER A 110 -0.04 0.64 13.87
CA SER A 110 0.20 0.19 15.25
C SER A 110 0.99 -1.13 15.29
N SER A 111 0.73 -2.05 14.36
CA SER A 111 1.47 -3.32 14.25
C SER A 111 2.97 -3.15 14.04
N LYS A 112 3.41 -2.04 13.41
CA LYS A 112 4.84 -1.76 13.21
C LYS A 112 5.58 -1.58 14.53
N TYR A 113 4.86 -1.11 15.56
CA TYR A 113 5.39 -0.77 16.88
C TYR A 113 5.12 -1.85 17.92
N ILE A 114 3.91 -2.42 17.91
CA ILE A 114 3.48 -3.40 18.91
C ILE A 114 3.94 -4.82 18.53
N LEU A 115 3.94 -5.15 17.23
CA LEU A 115 4.19 -6.50 16.72
C LEU A 115 5.52 -6.58 15.95
N GLY A 116 6.60 -6.19 16.63
CA GLY A 116 7.96 -6.27 16.10
C GLY A 116 8.86 -7.13 16.98
N VAL A 117 9.73 -7.93 16.35
CA VAL A 117 10.76 -8.73 17.04
C VAL A 117 12.12 -8.39 16.45
N GLY A 118 13.08 -8.01 17.30
CA GLY A 118 14.44 -7.65 16.87
C GLY A 118 14.48 -6.47 15.89
N GLY A 119 13.58 -5.49 16.07
CA GLY A 119 13.50 -4.31 15.20
C GLY A 119 12.91 -4.57 13.80
N LYS A 120 12.32 -5.74 13.57
CA LYS A 120 11.65 -6.11 12.32
C LYS A 120 10.16 -6.34 12.56
N HIS A 121 9.33 -5.92 11.61
CA HIS A 121 7.89 -6.19 11.65
C HIS A 121 7.64 -7.69 11.49
N LEU A 122 6.80 -8.26 12.36
CA LEU A 122 6.45 -9.68 12.29
C LEU A 122 5.51 -9.98 11.12
N PHE A 123 4.52 -9.11 10.91
CA PHE A 123 3.56 -9.19 9.82
C PHE A 123 3.78 -8.05 8.82
N ASN A 124 3.27 -8.23 7.59
CA ASN A 124 3.10 -7.11 6.67
C ASN A 124 2.04 -6.15 7.28
N PRO A 125 2.42 -4.90 7.59
CA PRO A 125 1.52 -3.94 8.24
C PRO A 125 0.18 -3.75 7.52
N ALA A 126 0.22 -3.53 6.20
CA ALA A 126 -1.00 -3.29 5.43
C ALA A 126 -1.88 -4.55 5.38
N ALA A 127 -1.27 -5.72 5.21
CA ALA A 127 -1.99 -7.00 5.18
C ALA A 127 -2.67 -7.30 6.52
N LEU A 128 -2.00 -7.02 7.64
CA LEU A 128 -2.60 -7.21 8.97
C LEU A 128 -3.78 -6.25 9.17
N GLY A 129 -3.64 -4.97 8.77
CA GLY A 129 -4.72 -4.00 8.87
C GLY A 129 -6.00 -4.46 8.17
N VAL A 130 -5.89 -4.93 6.93
CA VAL A 130 -7.05 -5.41 6.16
C VAL A 130 -7.54 -6.81 6.58
N ALA A 131 -6.67 -7.65 7.14
CA ALA A 131 -7.10 -8.91 7.74
C ALA A 131 -7.97 -8.66 8.98
N LEU A 132 -7.65 -7.64 9.78
CA LEU A 132 -8.44 -7.30 10.95
C LEU A 132 -9.79 -6.68 10.58
N THR A 133 -9.89 -5.88 9.51
CA THR A 133 -11.21 -5.42 9.02
C THR A 133 -12.06 -6.58 8.52
N ALA A 134 -11.47 -7.51 7.76
CA ALA A 134 -12.18 -8.71 7.30
C ALA A 134 -12.72 -9.55 8.48
N LEU A 135 -11.89 -9.79 9.51
CA LEU A 135 -12.25 -10.67 10.62
C LEU A 135 -13.17 -10.03 11.66
N LEU A 136 -13.07 -8.71 11.88
CA LEU A 136 -13.75 -8.03 12.98
C LEU A 136 -14.91 -7.15 12.52
N LEU A 137 -14.88 -6.66 11.28
CA LEU A 137 -15.85 -5.71 10.74
C LEU A 137 -16.62 -6.27 9.53
N ASP A 138 -16.32 -7.49 9.08
CA ASP A 138 -16.89 -8.10 7.86
C ASP A 138 -16.67 -7.23 6.60
N ASP A 139 -15.55 -6.50 6.57
CA ASP A 139 -15.17 -5.58 5.48
C ASP A 139 -13.77 -5.94 4.93
N PRO A 140 -13.70 -6.95 4.02
CA PRO A 140 -12.44 -7.43 3.48
C PRO A 140 -11.89 -6.51 2.38
N ALA A 141 -10.56 -6.48 2.23
CA ALA A 141 -9.93 -5.80 1.11
C ALA A 141 -10.25 -6.49 -0.23
N THR A 142 -10.51 -5.68 -1.27
CA THR A 142 -10.90 -6.13 -2.60
C THR A 142 -9.73 -6.31 -3.55
N TRP A 143 -8.59 -5.67 -3.27
CA TRP A 143 -7.42 -5.68 -4.14
C TRP A 143 -7.75 -5.17 -5.55
N TRP A 144 -8.65 -4.18 -5.65
CA TRP A 144 -9.28 -3.73 -6.89
C TRP A 144 -8.31 -3.36 -8.02
N VAL A 145 -7.08 -2.95 -7.70
CA VAL A 145 -6.02 -2.70 -8.70
C VAL A 145 -5.68 -3.95 -9.51
N GLY A 146 -5.67 -5.14 -8.89
CA GLY A 146 -5.27 -6.39 -9.52
C GLY A 146 -6.22 -6.87 -10.62
N GLY A 147 -7.49 -6.45 -10.58
CA GLY A 147 -8.50 -6.80 -11.58
C GLY A 147 -8.59 -5.83 -12.76
N ASN A 148 -7.82 -4.72 -12.75
CA ASN A 148 -7.97 -3.67 -13.76
C ASN A 148 -6.95 -3.80 -14.91
N ILE A 149 -7.44 -4.09 -16.11
CA ILE A 149 -6.59 -4.29 -17.30
C ILE A 149 -5.77 -3.06 -17.71
N TRP A 150 -6.25 -1.84 -17.39
CA TRP A 150 -5.55 -0.60 -17.73
C TRP A 150 -4.38 -0.33 -16.77
N LEU A 151 -4.50 -0.76 -15.52
CA LEU A 151 -3.41 -0.68 -14.54
C LEU A 151 -2.41 -1.84 -14.70
N PHE A 152 -2.82 -2.95 -15.31
CA PHE A 152 -2.02 -4.16 -15.43
C PHE A 152 -0.60 -3.95 -16.02
N PRO A 153 -0.40 -3.18 -17.11
CA PRO A 153 0.96 -2.92 -17.64
C PRO A 153 1.87 -2.24 -16.62
N LEU A 154 1.32 -1.30 -15.84
CA LEU A 154 2.07 -0.60 -14.80
C LEU A 154 2.35 -1.52 -13.60
N VAL A 155 1.38 -2.38 -13.25
CA VAL A 155 1.56 -3.42 -12.22
C VAL A 155 2.71 -4.35 -12.60
N LEU A 156 2.71 -4.90 -13.82
CA LEU A 156 3.78 -5.78 -14.30
C LEU A 156 5.14 -5.08 -14.35
N ALA A 157 5.20 -3.88 -14.93
CA ALA A 157 6.46 -3.15 -15.07
C ALA A 157 7.06 -2.80 -13.71
N GLY A 158 6.28 -2.21 -12.80
CA GLY A 158 6.77 -1.86 -11.47
C GLY A 158 7.07 -3.07 -10.60
N GLY A 159 6.24 -4.12 -10.66
CA GLY A 159 6.49 -5.39 -10.00
C GLY A 159 7.80 -6.02 -10.44
N ALA A 160 8.07 -6.06 -11.75
CA ALA A 160 9.33 -6.56 -12.30
C ALA A 160 10.55 -5.75 -11.79
N LEU A 161 10.45 -4.42 -11.71
CA LEU A 161 11.50 -3.56 -11.16
C LEU A 161 11.77 -3.85 -9.67
N VAL A 162 10.71 -3.99 -8.87
CA VAL A 162 10.82 -4.30 -7.43
C VAL A 162 11.43 -5.68 -7.22
N VAL A 163 10.97 -6.70 -7.94
CA VAL A 163 11.49 -8.07 -7.83
C VAL A 163 12.95 -8.14 -8.27
N ARG A 164 13.31 -7.41 -9.32
CA ARG A 164 14.70 -7.29 -9.78
C ARG A 164 15.59 -6.62 -8.73
N LYS A 165 15.14 -5.53 -8.11
CA LYS A 165 15.87 -4.84 -7.03
C LYS A 165 16.04 -5.73 -5.80
N LEU A 166 15.01 -6.50 -5.43
CA LEU A 166 15.05 -7.43 -4.31
C LEU A 166 15.86 -8.70 -4.58
N ARG A 167 16.10 -9.03 -5.86
CA ARG A 167 16.69 -10.31 -6.30
C ARG A 167 15.91 -11.52 -5.74
N ARG A 168 14.57 -11.40 -5.74
CA ARG A 168 13.64 -12.42 -5.21
C ARG A 168 12.71 -12.98 -6.29
N LEU A 169 13.30 -13.34 -7.44
CA LEU A 169 12.55 -13.98 -8.53
C LEU A 169 12.05 -15.37 -8.15
N ASP A 170 12.74 -16.04 -7.22
CA ASP A 170 12.37 -17.32 -6.62
C ASP A 170 10.98 -17.26 -5.96
N LEU A 171 10.67 -16.20 -5.20
CA LEU A 171 9.36 -16.04 -4.57
C LEU A 171 8.24 -15.93 -5.61
N VAL A 172 8.46 -15.14 -6.66
CA VAL A 172 7.47 -14.95 -7.73
C VAL A 172 7.28 -16.24 -8.53
N ALA A 173 8.37 -16.92 -8.89
CA ALA A 173 8.32 -18.19 -9.62
C ALA A 173 7.61 -19.28 -8.81
N THR A 174 7.86 -19.35 -7.49
CA THR A 174 7.19 -20.31 -6.61
C THR A 174 5.70 -20.02 -6.51
N PHE A 175 5.31 -18.75 -6.38
CA PHE A 175 3.89 -18.36 -6.39
C PHE A 175 3.22 -18.79 -7.70
N LEU A 176 3.81 -18.47 -8.86
CA LEU A 176 3.26 -18.84 -10.17
C LEU A 176 3.21 -20.35 -10.42
N ALA A 177 4.05 -21.15 -9.77
CA ALA A 177 4.04 -22.60 -9.91
C ALA A 177 2.91 -23.27 -9.11
N VAL A 178 2.37 -22.61 -8.10
CA VAL A 178 1.38 -23.18 -7.16
C VAL A 178 0.02 -22.46 -7.22
N ALA A 179 -0.03 -21.22 -7.74
CA ALA A 179 -1.24 -20.45 -7.96
C ALA A 179 -2.12 -21.02 -9.08
#